data_AF-A0A954XBR2-F1
#
_entry.id   AF-A0A954XBR2-F1
#
_cell.length_a   1.000
_cell.length_b   1.000
_cell.length_c   1.000
_cell.angle_alpha   90.00
_cell.angle_beta   90.00
_cell.angle_gamma   90.00
#
_symmetry.space_group_name_H-M   'P 1'
#
loop_
_entity.id
_entity.type
_entity.pdbx_description
1 polymer ?
#
loop_
_entity_poly.entity_id
_entity_poly.type
_entity_poly.pdbx_seq_one_letter_code
_entity_poly.pdbx_strand_id
1 'polypeptide(L)'
;MTNSVRDDSHSDYHAIKAEAARAMRRGVWNDRFEERFVPFSSREMRCDLPREAIRHVSEGKHYISYRGLPMAKDPFDLTLYQTLFYEVQPRTIIELGAYTGASAWWMADVLRTFEIESQVIAVDIDLSLVDDDLKRRDGLRFVQGD
;
A
#
# COMPACT_ATOMS: atom_id res chain seq x y z
N MET A 1 50.52 -9.46 4.12
CA MET A 1 49.26 -8.78 4.49
C MET A 1 49.06 -7.64 3.51
N THR A 2 48.26 -7.86 2.45
CA THR A 2 47.92 -6.82 1.47
C THR A 2 46.48 -6.39 1.73
N ASN A 3 46.31 -5.18 2.25
CA ASN A 3 45.02 -4.50 2.36
C ASN A 3 44.41 -4.38 0.96
N SER A 4 43.32 -5.08 0.68
CA SER A 4 42.48 -4.76 -0.48
C SER A 4 41.71 -3.48 -0.16
N VAL A 5 42.23 -2.36 -0.65
CA VAL A 5 41.48 -1.11 -0.79
C VAL A 5 40.19 -1.45 -1.52
N ARG A 6 39.03 -1.11 -0.92
CA ARG A 6 37.73 -1.24 -1.57
C ARG A 6 37.78 -0.45 -2.88
N ASP A 7 37.46 -1.13 -3.97
CA ASP A 7 37.29 -0.51 -5.28
C ASP A 7 36.03 0.36 -5.23
N ASP A 8 36.22 1.64 -4.88
CA ASP A 8 35.20 2.69 -4.97
C ASP A 8 35.04 3.14 -6.43
N SER A 9 34.81 2.18 -7.33
CA SER A 9 34.39 2.45 -8.69
C SER A 9 33.14 3.32 -8.59
N HIS A 10 33.29 4.58 -9.00
CA HIS A 10 32.21 5.54 -8.99
C HIS A 10 31.16 4.98 -9.94
N SER A 11 30.08 4.48 -9.35
CA SER A 11 28.85 4.12 -10.02
C SER A 11 28.59 5.10 -11.17
N ASP A 12 28.57 4.61 -12.42
CA ASP A 12 28.31 5.46 -13.59
C ASP A 12 26.87 5.96 -13.51
N TYR A 13 26.73 7.09 -12.83
CA TYR A 13 25.46 7.74 -12.55
C TYR A 13 24.70 8.03 -13.85
N HIS A 14 25.40 8.35 -14.93
CA HIS A 14 24.77 8.64 -16.21
C HIS A 14 24.21 7.38 -16.87
N ALA A 15 24.95 6.26 -16.80
CA ALA A 15 24.45 4.96 -17.26
C ALA A 15 23.22 4.51 -16.45
N ILE A 16 23.28 4.57 -15.11
CA ILE A 16 22.17 4.20 -14.22
C ILE A 16 20.96 5.11 -14.45
N LYS A 17 21.17 6.42 -14.60
CA LYS A 17 20.10 7.37 -14.92
C LYS A 17 19.44 7.04 -16.26
N ALA A 18 20.22 6.68 -17.28
CA ALA A 18 19.69 6.31 -18.59
C ALA A 18 18.90 4.98 -18.56
N GLU A 19 19.34 4.00 -17.76
CA GLU A 19 18.60 2.76 -17.52
C GLU A 19 17.30 3.01 -16.75
N ALA A 20 17.36 3.72 -15.63
CA ALA A 20 16.19 4.09 -14.83
C ALA A 20 15.17 4.89 -15.67
N ALA A 21 15.62 5.84 -16.48
CA ALA A 21 14.75 6.61 -17.36
C ALA A 21 14.08 5.76 -18.45
N ARG A 22 14.69 4.64 -18.88
CA ARG A 22 14.05 3.67 -19.79
C ARG A 22 13.02 2.81 -19.06
N ALA A 23 13.34 2.36 -17.84
CA ALA A 23 12.43 1.57 -17.02
C ALA A 23 11.19 2.38 -16.59
N MET A 24 11.38 3.61 -16.11
CA MET A 24 10.31 4.48 -15.62
C MET A 24 9.37 4.98 -16.73
N ARG A 25 9.88 5.22 -17.95
CA ARG A 25 9.03 5.52 -19.12
C ARG A 25 8.03 4.40 -19.43
N ARG A 26 8.40 3.14 -19.18
CA ARG A 26 7.50 1.99 -19.38
C ARG A 26 6.45 1.84 -18.28
N GLY A 27 6.69 2.41 -17.10
CA GLY A 27 5.89 2.16 -15.90
C GLY A 27 4.99 3.31 -15.44
N VAL A 28 5.38 4.58 -15.64
CA VAL A 28 4.64 5.76 -15.16
C VAL A 28 3.91 6.51 -16.28
N TRP A 29 4.27 6.27 -17.55
CA TRP A 29 3.84 7.10 -18.69
C TRP A 29 3.45 6.29 -19.94
N ASN A 30 3.05 5.03 -19.79
CA ASN A 30 2.72 4.16 -20.92
C ASN A 30 1.24 3.74 -20.84
N ASP A 31 0.60 3.57 -21.99
CA ASP A 31 -0.83 3.25 -22.21
C ASP A 31 -1.33 1.96 -21.50
N ARG A 32 -0.45 1.25 -20.77
CA ARG A 32 -0.80 0.07 -19.95
C ARG A 32 -1.62 0.38 -18.70
N PHE A 33 -1.74 1.65 -18.30
CA PHE A 33 -2.60 2.03 -17.17
C PHE A 33 -4.08 1.71 -17.44
N GLU A 34 -4.53 1.85 -18.69
CA GLU A 34 -5.94 1.58 -19.05
C GLU A 34 -6.28 0.08 -19.04
N GLU A 35 -5.28 -0.80 -19.22
CA GLU A 35 -5.48 -2.26 -19.25
C GLU A 35 -5.30 -2.95 -17.88
N ARG A 36 -4.91 -2.21 -16.83
CA ARG A 36 -4.63 -2.79 -15.49
C ARG A 36 -5.90 -3.27 -14.79
N PHE A 37 -7.03 -2.63 -15.03
CA PHE A 37 -8.30 -2.97 -14.38
C PHE A 37 -9.05 -4.02 -15.18
N VAL A 38 -8.96 -5.28 -14.75
CA VAL A 38 -9.72 -6.39 -15.33
C VAL A 38 -10.93 -6.76 -14.46
N PRO A 39 -12.02 -7.27 -15.07
CA PRO A 39 -13.15 -7.84 -14.33
C PRO A 39 -12.67 -8.91 -13.35
N PHE A 40 -13.35 -9.03 -12.20
CA PHE A 40 -12.99 -10.01 -11.16
C PHE A 40 -12.93 -11.44 -11.72
N SER A 41 -13.90 -11.81 -12.57
CA SER A 41 -13.97 -13.13 -13.22
C SER A 41 -12.81 -13.42 -14.18
N SER A 42 -12.08 -12.39 -14.61
CA SER A 42 -10.94 -12.52 -15.53
C SER A 42 -9.59 -12.51 -14.79
N ARG A 43 -9.57 -12.41 -13.45
CA ARG A 43 -8.34 -12.40 -12.66
C ARG A 43 -7.75 -13.81 -12.55
N GLU A 44 -6.47 -13.95 -12.86
CA GLU A 44 -5.72 -15.18 -12.63
C GLU A 44 -5.31 -15.28 -11.15
N MET A 45 -5.46 -16.47 -10.55
CA MET A 45 -4.89 -16.78 -9.23
C MET A 45 -3.39 -17.09 -9.33
N ARG A 46 -2.61 -16.08 -9.75
CA ARG A 46 -1.16 -16.18 -9.97
C ARG A 46 -0.42 -15.21 -9.06
N CYS A 47 0.73 -15.64 -8.57
CA CYS A 47 1.68 -14.79 -7.86
C CYS A 47 3.06 -15.00 -8.48
N ASP A 48 3.66 -13.91 -8.96
CA ASP A 48 5.00 -13.97 -9.57
C ASP A 48 6.12 -13.97 -8.51
N LEU A 49 5.78 -13.72 -7.23
CA LEU A 49 6.72 -13.82 -6.13
C LEU A 49 6.92 -15.29 -5.69
N PRO A 50 8.17 -15.72 -5.43
CA PRO A 50 8.43 -17.03 -4.84
C PRO A 50 7.72 -17.19 -3.50
N ARG A 51 7.30 -18.42 -3.17
CA ARG A 51 6.62 -18.75 -1.91
C ARG A 51 7.39 -18.30 -0.67
N GLU A 52 8.72 -18.43 -0.69
CA GLU A 52 9.59 -18.00 0.40
C GLU A 52 9.52 -16.48 0.62
N ALA A 53 9.54 -15.70 -0.45
CA ALA A 53 9.37 -14.25 -0.37
C ALA A 53 8.01 -13.89 0.21
N ILE A 54 6.92 -14.53 -0.26
CA ILE A 54 5.57 -14.31 0.29
C ILE A 54 5.48 -14.65 1.77
N ARG A 55 6.15 -15.70 2.23
CA ARG A 55 6.17 -16.05 3.66
C ARG A 55 6.76 -14.91 4.49
N HIS A 56 7.94 -14.41 4.11
CA HIS A 56 8.60 -13.34 4.85
C HIS A 56 7.81 -12.03 4.83
N VAL A 57 7.18 -11.70 3.70
CA VAL A 57 6.30 -10.53 3.58
C VAL A 57 5.08 -10.67 4.48
N SER A 58 4.44 -11.86 4.48
CA SER A 58 3.27 -12.13 5.30
C SER A 58 3.58 -12.20 6.80
N GLU A 59 4.79 -12.58 7.21
CA GLU A 59 5.23 -12.49 8.60
C GLU A 59 5.52 -11.04 8.97
N GLY A 60 6.21 -10.32 8.08
CA GLY A 60 6.60 -8.93 8.22
C GLY A 60 5.45 -7.97 8.47
N LYS A 61 4.28 -8.20 7.85
CA LYS A 61 3.11 -7.32 8.00
C LYS A 61 2.62 -7.17 9.44
N HIS A 62 2.89 -8.13 10.33
CA HIS A 62 2.49 -8.05 11.73
C HIS A 62 3.35 -7.08 12.56
N TYR A 63 4.48 -6.63 12.03
CA TYR A 63 5.37 -5.66 12.69
C TYR A 63 5.13 -4.22 12.22
N ILE A 64 4.19 -4.01 11.31
CA ILE A 64 3.87 -2.69 10.78
C ILE A 64 2.88 -1.99 11.71
N SER A 65 3.11 -0.70 11.93
CA SER A 65 2.20 0.16 12.68
C SER A 65 2.00 1.49 11.95
N TYR A 66 0.84 2.10 12.15
CA TYR A 66 0.56 3.46 11.71
C TYR A 66 0.21 4.32 12.90
N ARG A 67 1.00 5.38 13.13
CA ARG A 67 0.86 6.30 14.28
C ARG A 67 0.75 5.57 15.63
N GLY A 68 1.51 4.49 15.79
CA GLY A 68 1.57 3.68 17.01
C GLY A 68 0.51 2.57 17.11
N LEU A 69 -0.44 2.46 16.18
CA LEU A 69 -1.42 1.38 16.15
C LEU A 69 -0.97 0.24 15.23
N PRO A 70 -1.02 -1.04 15.67
CA PRO A 70 -0.71 -2.19 14.84
C PRO A 70 -1.54 -2.22 13.55
N MET A 71 -0.93 -2.50 12.41
CA MET A 71 -1.58 -2.50 11.10
C MET A 71 -1.14 -3.69 10.27
N ALA A 72 -2.08 -4.55 9.84
CA ALA A 72 -1.80 -5.76 9.08
C ALA A 72 -1.77 -5.52 7.55
N LYS A 73 -0.97 -4.55 7.10
CA LYS A 73 -0.70 -4.28 5.67
C LYS A 73 0.77 -4.48 5.40
N ASP A 74 1.13 -5.08 4.27
CA ASP A 74 2.53 -5.24 3.87
C ASP A 74 3.03 -4.04 3.02
N PRO A 75 4.34 -3.91 2.76
CA PRO A 75 4.87 -2.78 1.98
C PRO A 75 4.33 -2.68 0.55
N PHE A 76 3.93 -3.80 -0.06
CA PHE A 76 3.31 -3.80 -1.38
C PHE A 76 1.89 -3.24 -1.30
N ASP A 77 1.10 -3.64 -0.29
CA ASP A 77 -0.25 -3.10 -0.06
C ASP A 77 -0.22 -1.57 0.03
N LEU A 78 0.69 -1.03 0.85
CA LEU A 78 0.78 0.42 1.08
C LEU A 78 1.09 1.18 -0.21
N THR A 79 2.04 0.66 -1.00
CA THR A 79 2.42 1.27 -2.28
C THR A 79 1.28 1.17 -3.30
N LEU A 80 0.69 -0.02 -3.43
CA LEU A 80 -0.36 -0.30 -4.40
C LEU A 80 -1.63 0.52 -4.11
N TYR A 81 -2.05 0.61 -2.85
CA TYR A 81 -3.20 1.41 -2.46
C TYR A 81 -2.96 2.90 -2.67
N GLN A 82 -1.77 3.42 -2.34
CA GLN A 82 -1.45 4.83 -2.60
C GLN A 82 -1.58 5.17 -4.08
N THR A 83 -0.99 4.36 -4.97
CA THR A 83 -1.13 4.54 -6.42
C THR A 83 -2.58 4.40 -6.87
N LEU A 84 -3.28 3.38 -6.37
CA LEU A 84 -4.69 3.15 -6.71
C LEU A 84 -5.57 4.34 -6.33
N PHE A 85 -5.43 4.89 -5.12
CA PHE A 85 -6.26 6.01 -4.65
C PHE A 85 -6.07 7.25 -5.51
N TYR A 86 -4.82 7.56 -5.88
CA TYR A 86 -4.54 8.69 -6.75
C TYR A 86 -5.10 8.49 -8.16
N GLU A 87 -5.07 7.27 -8.68
CA GLU A 87 -5.62 6.97 -10.02
C GLU A 87 -7.15 7.04 -10.04
N VAL A 88 -7.82 6.38 -9.09
CA VAL A 88 -9.28 6.19 -9.14
C VAL A 88 -10.06 7.27 -8.41
N GLN A 89 -9.38 8.08 -7.59
CA GLN A 89 -9.98 9.20 -6.85
C GLN A 89 -11.28 8.78 -6.12
N PRO A 90 -11.22 7.75 -5.24
CA PRO A 90 -12.44 7.11 -4.75
C PRO A 90 -13.18 8.05 -3.80
N ARG A 91 -14.50 8.20 -3.98
CA ARG A 91 -15.34 8.93 -2.99
C ARG A 91 -15.66 8.10 -1.75
N THR A 92 -15.52 6.78 -1.84
CA THR A 92 -15.75 5.87 -0.71
C THR A 92 -14.83 4.67 -0.81
N ILE A 93 -14.23 4.29 0.31
CA ILE A 93 -13.51 3.04 0.49
C ILE A 93 -14.27 2.21 1.51
N ILE A 94 -14.50 0.93 1.20
CA ILE A 94 -15.07 -0.04 2.13
C ILE A 94 -13.97 -1.03 2.49
N GLU A 95 -13.61 -1.10 3.76
CA GLU A 95 -12.67 -2.08 4.31
C GLU A 95 -13.43 -3.12 5.13
N LEU A 96 -13.18 -4.41 4.85
CA LEU A 96 -13.73 -5.52 5.62
C LEU A 96 -12.63 -6.07 6.53
N GLY A 97 -12.87 -6.02 7.84
CA GLY A 97 -11.87 -6.22 8.89
C GLY A 97 -11.22 -4.90 9.28
N ALA A 98 -11.68 -4.31 10.39
CA ALA A 98 -11.11 -3.10 10.97
C ALA A 98 -9.91 -3.38 11.88
N TYR A 99 -9.92 -4.49 12.63
CA TYR A 99 -8.92 -4.77 13.66
C TYR A 99 -8.76 -3.57 14.63
N THR A 100 -7.59 -2.92 14.68
CA THR A 100 -7.32 -1.71 15.49
C THR A 100 -7.80 -0.41 14.82
N GLY A 101 -8.24 -0.48 13.56
CA GLY A 101 -8.58 0.66 12.71
C GLY A 101 -7.39 1.37 12.07
N ALA A 102 -6.16 0.89 12.28
CA ALA A 102 -4.94 1.56 11.81
C ALA A 102 -4.86 1.70 10.27
N SER A 103 -5.31 0.69 9.52
CA SER A 103 -5.35 0.73 8.05
C SER A 103 -6.38 1.72 7.53
N ALA A 104 -7.58 1.73 8.11
CA ALA A 104 -8.62 2.70 7.78
C ALA A 104 -8.12 4.13 7.99
N TRP A 105 -7.45 4.37 9.12
CA TRP A 105 -6.83 5.66 9.42
C TRP A 105 -5.73 6.03 8.42
N TRP A 106 -4.83 5.10 8.11
CA TRP A 106 -3.81 5.32 7.10
C TRP A 106 -4.42 5.70 5.75
N MET A 107 -5.45 4.99 5.29
CA MET A 107 -6.12 5.29 4.02
C MET A 107 -6.74 6.69 4.01
N ALA A 108 -7.41 7.11 5.09
CA ALA A 108 -7.97 8.45 5.18
C ALA A 108 -6.91 9.56 5.20
N ASP A 109 -5.78 9.34 5.87
CA ASP A 109 -4.66 10.29 5.88
C ASP A 109 -4.00 10.39 4.49
N VAL A 110 -3.88 9.28 3.75
CA VAL A 110 -3.38 9.29 2.35
C VAL A 110 -4.33 10.03 1.42
N LEU A 111 -5.64 9.74 1.48
CA LEU A 111 -6.65 10.44 0.69
C LEU A 111 -6.65 11.95 0.97
N ARG A 112 -6.55 12.33 2.25
CA ARG A 112 -6.44 13.73 2.66
C ARG A 112 -5.17 14.40 2.11
N THR A 113 -4.04 13.67 2.12
CA THR A 113 -2.77 14.16 1.56
C THR A 113 -2.86 14.44 0.06
N PHE A 114 -3.68 13.66 -0.66
CA PHE A 114 -3.96 13.86 -2.08
C PHE A 114 -5.11 14.83 -2.35
N GLU A 115 -5.68 15.47 -1.32
CA GLU A 115 -6.83 16.38 -1.43
C GLU A 115 -8.06 15.70 -2.06
N ILE A 116 -8.22 14.39 -1.85
CA ILE A 116 -9.33 13.59 -2.37
C ILE A 116 -10.46 13.59 -1.34
N GLU A 117 -11.60 14.17 -1.69
CA GLU A 117 -12.80 14.10 -0.86
C GLU A 117 -13.36 12.68 -0.86
N SER A 118 -13.22 11.99 0.27
CA SER A 118 -13.53 10.57 0.41
C SER A 118 -13.91 10.19 1.83
N GLN A 119 -14.66 9.10 1.96
CA GLN A 119 -14.99 8.46 3.23
C GLN A 119 -14.46 7.03 3.27
N VAL A 120 -13.77 6.65 4.34
CA VAL A 120 -13.40 5.26 4.60
C VAL A 120 -14.38 4.67 5.61
N ILE A 121 -15.04 3.58 5.22
CA ILE A 121 -15.95 2.81 6.05
C ILE A 121 -15.29 1.47 6.34
N ALA A 122 -14.90 1.24 7.59
CA ALA A 122 -14.36 -0.03 8.04
C ALA A 122 -15.44 -0.83 8.77
N VAL A 123 -15.65 -2.07 8.34
CA VAL A 123 -16.65 -2.99 8.88
C VAL A 123 -15.93 -4.14 9.58
N ASP A 124 -16.33 -4.48 10.80
CA ASP A 124 -15.78 -5.62 11.53
C ASP A 124 -16.88 -6.32 12.35
N ILE A 125 -16.68 -7.60 12.64
CA ILE A 125 -17.52 -8.34 13.59
C ILE A 125 -17.27 -7.89 15.02
N ASP A 126 -16.06 -7.38 15.30
CA ASP A 126 -15.64 -6.87 16.60
C ASP A 126 -14.86 -5.56 16.48
N LEU A 127 -15.40 -4.48 17.05
CA LEU A 127 -14.75 -3.17 17.11
C LEU A 127 -14.13 -2.86 18.49
N SER A 128 -13.98 -3.86 19.36
CA SER A 128 -13.42 -3.70 20.71
C SER A 128 -11.98 -3.16 20.71
N LEU A 129 -11.24 -3.38 19.63
CA LEU A 129 -9.86 -2.92 19.46
C LEU A 129 -9.74 -1.53 18.82
N VAL A 130 -10.84 -0.94 18.36
CA VAL A 130 -10.84 0.39 17.73
C VAL A 130 -11.02 1.46 18.79
N ASP A 131 -10.04 2.35 18.89
CA ASP A 131 -10.05 3.49 19.81
C ASP A 131 -11.23 4.44 19.54
N ASP A 132 -11.87 4.94 20.59
CA ASP A 132 -13.02 5.83 20.48
C ASP A 132 -12.69 7.19 19.85
N ASP A 133 -11.46 7.70 20.01
CA ASP A 133 -10.99 8.89 19.30
C ASP A 133 -10.97 8.64 17.80
N LEU A 134 -10.59 7.43 17.38
CA LEU A 134 -10.54 7.06 15.96
C LEU A 134 -11.95 7.02 15.36
N LYS A 135 -12.95 6.55 16.12
CA LYS A 135 -14.36 6.52 15.71
C LYS A 135 -14.96 7.91 15.49
N ARG A 136 -14.38 8.96 16.09
CA ARG A 136 -14.85 10.34 15.99
C ARG A 136 -14.17 11.15 14.88
N ARG A 137 -13.21 10.58 14.16
CA ARG A 137 -12.44 11.31 13.14
C ARG A 137 -13.23 11.53 11.86
N ASP A 138 -13.10 12.73 11.31
CA ASP A 138 -13.67 13.08 10.01
C ASP A 138 -13.10 12.21 8.88
N GLY A 139 -13.98 11.79 7.98
CA GLY A 139 -13.64 10.90 6.87
C GLY A 139 -13.49 9.43 7.25
N LEU A 140 -13.67 9.06 8.53
CA LEU A 140 -13.64 7.69 9.01
C LEU A 140 -14.98 7.29 9.62
N ARG A 141 -15.45 6.09 9.29
CA ARG A 141 -16.62 5.47 9.91
C ARG A 141 -16.34 4.01 10.21
N PHE A 142 -16.71 3.57 11.40
CA PHE A 142 -16.65 2.17 11.79
C PHE A 142 -18.07 1.62 11.96
N VAL A 143 -18.31 0.42 11.46
CA VAL A 143 -19.59 -0.27 11.56
C VAL A 143 -19.35 -1.68 12.08
N GLN A 144 -20.03 -2.06 13.15
CA GLN A 144 -20.00 -3.44 13.62
C GLN A 144 -21.12 -4.23 12.92
N GLY A 145 -20.82 -5.40 12.37
CA GLY A 145 -21.78 -6.24 11.65
C GLY A 145 -21.30 -7.68 11.48
N ASP A 146 -22.24 -8.61 11.26
CA ASP A 146 -22.05 -10.07 11.20
C ASP A 146 -21.76 -10.64 9.80
#